data_AF-D1QWE5-F1
#
_entry.id   AF-D1QWE5-F1
#
_cell.length_a   1.000
_cell.length_b   1.000
_cell.length_c   1.000
_cell.angle_alpha   90.00
_cell.angle_beta   90.00
_cell.angle_gamma   90.00
#
_symmetry.space_group_name_H-M   'P 1'
#
loop_
_entity.id
_entity.type
_entity.pdbx_description
1 polymer ?
#
loop_
_entity_poly.entity_id
_entity_poly.type
_entity_poly.pdbx_seq_one_letter_code
_entity_poly.pdbx_strand_id
1 'polypeptide(L)'
;MENKVEEIEIKSVVEYITEVNKLLKKSKFNPNTHTAFFRGHANKVWKLEPGLLRNDGYIENEHLMYRTIIAQQTSEFSTCTSALDYLVKMQHYGLPTKLLDLTTNPLIALYFACEYQVYSRSNKETGEIIVLSIPTYSIKHYDSDTISILANIAKCKEEEISINLNFGKWMTTDFHNGFVFKKDEEFKEYRESFNALGQIKLLLHQISLEKNHFFADNCPKRSFTSMCCTC
;
A
#
# COMPACT_ATOMS: atom_id res chain seq x y z
N MET A 1 -8.43 18.07 6.91
CA MET A 1 -9.81 17.99 6.37
C MET A 1 -10.42 16.71 6.90
N GLU A 2 -11.46 16.80 7.72
CA GLU A 2 -12.18 15.63 8.24
C GLU A 2 -12.83 14.87 7.08
N ASN A 3 -12.35 13.64 6.84
CA ASN A 3 -13.01 12.70 5.94
C ASN A 3 -14.36 12.34 6.56
N LYS A 4 -15.42 13.06 6.17
CA LYS A 4 -16.78 12.76 6.60
C LYS A 4 -17.18 11.40 6.01
N VAL A 5 -17.14 10.36 6.84
CA VAL A 5 -17.55 9.00 6.46
C VAL A 5 -19.08 8.98 6.39
N GLU A 6 -19.63 8.82 5.18
CA GLU A 6 -21.07 8.59 4.99
C GLU A 6 -21.33 7.09 5.18
N GLU A 7 -21.99 6.72 6.29
CA GLU A 7 -22.45 5.35 6.51
C GLU A 7 -23.85 5.15 5.90
N ILE A 8 -24.03 4.07 5.15
CA ILE A 8 -25.30 3.68 4.54
C ILE A 8 -25.61 2.24 4.97
N GLU A 9 -26.74 2.02 5.64
CA GLU A 9 -27.21 0.69 6.00
C GLU A 9 -27.87 0.03 4.78
N ILE A 10 -27.51 -1.22 4.49
CA ILE A 10 -27.98 -1.95 3.31
C ILE A 10 -28.52 -3.30 3.75
N LYS A 11 -29.77 -3.60 3.38
CA LYS A 11 -30.48 -4.82 3.83
C LYS A 11 -30.70 -5.83 2.70
N SER A 12 -30.48 -5.44 1.45
CA SER A 12 -30.65 -6.32 0.30
C SER A 12 -29.60 -6.09 -0.78
N VAL A 13 -29.38 -7.13 -1.60
CA VAL A 13 -28.45 -7.05 -2.75
C VAL A 13 -28.94 -6.03 -3.80
N VAL A 14 -30.25 -5.90 -3.97
CA VAL A 14 -30.83 -4.93 -4.92
C VAL A 14 -30.57 -3.49 -4.46
N GLU A 15 -30.74 -3.24 -3.16
CA GLU A 15 -30.40 -1.96 -2.54
C GLU A 15 -28.91 -1.68 -2.67
N TYR A 16 -28.04 -2.67 -2.40
CA TYR A 16 -26.59 -2.55 -2.59
C TYR A 16 -26.21 -2.09 -4.00
N ILE A 17 -26.69 -2.80 -5.03
CA ILE A 17 -26.38 -2.48 -6.42
C ILE A 17 -26.90 -1.08 -6.79
N THR A 18 -28.08 -0.73 -6.29
CA THR A 18 -28.69 0.58 -6.54
C THR A 18 -27.85 1.70 -5.93
N GLU A 19 -27.41 1.55 -4.67
CA GLU A 19 -26.58 2.54 -3.99
C GLU A 19 -25.18 2.63 -4.60
N VAL A 20 -24.52 1.51 -4.93
CA VAL A 20 -23.23 1.52 -5.64
C VAL A 20 -23.35 2.28 -6.97
N ASN A 21 -24.39 2.01 -7.76
CA ASN A 21 -24.61 2.72 -9.02
C ASN A 21 -24.86 4.22 -8.82
N LYS A 22 -25.56 4.62 -7.74
CA LYS A 22 -25.73 6.04 -7.39
C LYS A 22 -24.41 6.68 -6.99
N LEU A 23 -23.60 5.99 -6.19
CA LEU A 23 -22.28 6.47 -5.75
C LEU A 23 -21.33 6.66 -6.92
N LEU A 24 -21.27 5.70 -7.84
CA LEU A 24 -20.43 5.77 -9.05
C LEU A 24 -20.84 6.91 -10.00
N LYS A 25 -22.10 7.36 -9.94
CA LYS A 25 -22.59 8.52 -10.71
C LYS A 25 -22.24 9.87 -10.05
N LYS A 26 -21.83 9.90 -8.77
CA LYS A 26 -21.42 11.14 -8.10
C LYS A 26 -20.11 11.65 -8.71
N SER A 27 -19.93 12.97 -8.77
CA SER A 27 -18.75 13.63 -9.37
C SER A 27 -17.42 13.17 -8.77
N LYS A 28 -17.41 12.78 -7.49
CA LYS A 28 -16.24 12.23 -6.77
C LYS A 28 -15.72 10.91 -7.34
N PHE A 29 -16.50 10.20 -8.15
CA PHE A 29 -16.16 8.91 -8.76
C PHE A 29 -16.20 8.97 -10.28
N ASN A 30 -15.99 10.16 -10.87
CA ASN A 30 -15.93 10.30 -12.31
C ASN A 30 -14.79 9.42 -12.87
N PRO A 31 -15.09 8.42 -13.72
CA PRO A 31 -14.12 7.43 -14.20
C PRO A 31 -12.93 8.04 -14.94
N ASN A 32 -13.08 9.25 -15.48
CA ASN A 32 -12.00 9.98 -16.16
C ASN A 32 -10.99 10.60 -15.18
N THR A 33 -11.33 10.73 -13.90
CA THR A 33 -10.51 11.42 -12.89
C THR A 33 -10.20 10.57 -11.67
N HIS A 34 -11.11 9.67 -11.30
CA HIS A 34 -11.03 8.83 -10.11
C HIS A 34 -11.51 7.42 -10.43
N THR A 35 -10.87 6.43 -9.80
CA THR A 35 -11.25 5.02 -9.86
C THR A 35 -11.78 4.58 -8.49
N ALA A 36 -12.92 3.88 -8.50
CA ALA A 36 -13.51 3.32 -7.30
C ALA A 36 -12.89 1.96 -6.98
N PHE A 37 -12.39 1.81 -5.76
CA PHE A 37 -11.98 0.54 -5.19
C PHE A 37 -12.91 0.17 -4.03
N PHE A 38 -13.15 -1.12 -3.88
CA PHE A 38 -14.03 -1.70 -2.90
C PHE A 38 -13.25 -2.70 -2.04
N ARG A 39 -13.61 -2.78 -0.77
CA ARG A 39 -13.13 -3.82 0.14
C ARG A 39 -14.25 -4.26 1.05
N GLY A 40 -14.46 -5.58 1.14
CA GLY A 40 -15.42 -6.17 2.07
C GLY A 40 -14.74 -6.52 3.38
N HIS A 41 -15.29 -6.05 4.50
CA HIS A 41 -14.98 -6.57 5.82
C HIS A 41 -16.19 -7.32 6.33
N ALA A 42 -15.96 -8.52 6.85
CA ALA A 42 -17.05 -9.31 7.40
C ALA A 42 -17.49 -8.84 8.80
N ASN A 43 -16.68 -8.01 9.45
CA ASN A 43 -16.97 -7.40 10.74
C ASN A 43 -16.62 -5.91 10.70
N LYS A 44 -17.59 -5.05 11.00
CA LYS A 44 -17.45 -3.58 11.08
C LYS A 44 -16.40 -3.09 12.10
N VAL A 45 -16.03 -3.90 13.09
CA VAL A 45 -15.00 -3.56 14.08
C VAL A 45 -13.59 -3.62 13.47
N TRP A 46 -13.41 -4.32 12.34
CA TRP A 46 -12.11 -4.45 11.72
C TRP A 46 -11.62 -3.14 11.10
N LYS A 47 -10.42 -2.73 11.49
CA LYS A 47 -9.75 -1.58 10.88
C LYS A 47 -9.30 -1.90 9.45
N LEU A 48 -9.33 -0.86 8.61
CA LEU A 48 -8.75 -0.89 7.26
C LEU A 48 -7.21 -0.82 7.33
N GLU A 49 -6.61 -1.88 7.85
CA GLU A 49 -5.17 -2.01 8.04
C GLU A 49 -4.69 -3.32 7.39
N PRO A 50 -3.54 -3.30 6.69
CA PRO A 50 -2.83 -4.49 6.23
C PRO A 50 -2.60 -5.49 7.35
N GLY A 51 -2.47 -6.78 7.00
CA GLY A 51 -2.27 -7.84 7.98
C GLY A 51 -1.07 -7.61 8.90
N LEU A 52 0.01 -7.02 8.37
CA LEU A 52 1.21 -6.69 9.13
C LEU A 52 0.95 -5.67 10.25
N LEU A 53 0.08 -4.68 10.01
CA LEU A 53 -0.17 -3.57 10.94
C LEU A 53 -1.17 -3.92 12.06
N ARG A 54 -1.76 -5.11 12.02
CA ARG A 54 -2.79 -5.53 13.01
C ARG A 54 -2.21 -6.08 14.30
N ASN A 55 -0.93 -6.43 14.33
CA ASN A 55 -0.29 -7.02 15.50
C ASN A 55 1.01 -6.30 15.82
N ASP A 56 1.22 -6.03 17.10
CA ASP A 56 2.43 -5.39 17.59
C ASP A 56 3.63 -6.33 17.40
N GLY A 57 4.75 -5.80 16.91
CA GLY A 57 6.00 -6.55 16.68
C GLY A 57 6.12 -7.25 15.31
N TYR A 58 5.08 -7.28 14.47
CA TYR A 58 5.22 -7.80 13.09
C TYR A 58 6.04 -6.88 12.19
N ILE A 59 5.91 -5.56 12.36
CA ILE A 59 6.66 -4.56 11.59
C ILE A 59 8.17 -4.71 11.85
N GLU A 60 8.55 -4.74 13.13
CA GLU A 60 9.95 -4.87 13.58
C GLU A 60 10.61 -6.14 13.01
N ASN A 61 9.85 -7.22 12.92
CA ASN A 61 10.31 -8.54 12.52
C ASN A 61 10.00 -8.92 11.07
N GLU A 62 9.43 -8.01 10.27
CA GLU A 62 8.99 -8.30 8.89
C GLU A 62 10.14 -8.86 8.04
N HIS A 63 11.33 -8.26 8.14
CA HIS A 63 12.53 -8.72 7.44
C HIS A 63 12.95 -10.15 7.81
N LEU A 64 12.75 -10.58 9.08
CA LEU A 64 13.01 -11.95 9.53
C LEU A 64 11.96 -12.90 8.99
N MET A 65 10.68 -12.51 9.04
CA MET A 65 9.56 -13.28 8.49
C MET A 65 9.74 -13.52 6.99
N TYR A 66 10.11 -12.47 6.25
CA TYR A 66 10.43 -12.51 4.83
C TYR A 66 11.54 -13.53 4.51
N ARG A 67 12.64 -13.50 5.27
CA ARG A 67 13.76 -14.44 5.07
C ARG A 67 13.40 -15.87 5.45
N THR A 68 12.63 -16.03 6.52
CA THR A 68 12.26 -17.35 7.07
C THR A 68 11.38 -18.12 6.08
N ILE A 69 10.36 -17.48 5.52
CA ILE A 69 9.44 -18.16 4.60
C ILE A 69 10.14 -18.53 3.27
N ILE A 70 11.05 -17.68 2.78
CA ILE A 70 11.85 -17.98 1.59
C ILE A 70 12.77 -19.17 1.84
N ALA A 71 13.43 -19.22 3.01
CA ALA A 71 14.30 -20.33 3.37
C ALA A 71 13.53 -21.66 3.54
N GLN A 72 12.26 -21.59 3.95
CA GLN A 72 11.40 -22.77 4.08
C GLN A 72 10.85 -23.26 2.74
N GLN A 73 10.61 -22.36 1.78
CA GLN A 73 9.92 -22.65 0.51
C GLN A 73 10.72 -22.20 -0.72
N THR A 74 12.02 -22.45 -0.74
CA THR A 74 12.95 -21.93 -1.76
C THR A 74 12.54 -22.26 -3.19
N SER A 75 12.02 -23.46 -3.44
CA SER A 75 11.58 -23.90 -4.78
C SER A 75 10.42 -23.06 -5.29
N GLU A 76 9.47 -22.74 -4.42
CA GLU A 76 8.28 -21.97 -4.75
C GLU A 76 8.61 -20.51 -5.03
N PHE A 77 9.55 -19.93 -4.30
CA PHE A 77 9.96 -18.54 -4.50
C PHE A 77 10.95 -18.35 -5.66
N SER A 78 11.49 -19.43 -6.24
CA SER A 78 12.44 -19.36 -7.36
C SER A 78 11.87 -18.69 -8.63
N THR A 79 10.55 -18.70 -8.79
CA THR A 79 9.86 -18.07 -9.93
C THR A 79 9.59 -16.58 -9.74
N CYS A 80 9.78 -16.05 -8.53
CA CYS A 80 9.52 -14.65 -8.20
C CYS A 80 10.67 -13.77 -8.71
N THR A 81 10.35 -12.76 -9.53
CA THR A 81 11.34 -11.87 -10.15
C THR A 81 11.38 -10.49 -9.48
N SER A 82 10.29 -10.06 -8.86
CA SER A 82 10.20 -8.76 -8.17
C SER A 82 9.82 -8.91 -6.70
N ALA A 83 10.21 -7.96 -5.85
CA ALA A 83 9.82 -7.94 -4.43
C ALA A 83 8.30 -7.99 -4.24
N LEU A 84 7.53 -7.42 -5.18
CA LEU A 84 6.07 -7.49 -5.15
C LEU A 84 5.58 -8.94 -5.30
N ASP A 85 6.15 -9.71 -6.22
CA ASP A 85 5.77 -11.12 -6.42
C ASP A 85 6.04 -11.95 -5.16
N TYR A 86 7.16 -11.68 -4.49
CA TYR A 86 7.46 -12.29 -3.20
C TYR A 86 6.37 -11.96 -2.18
N LEU A 87 6.00 -10.68 -2.02
CA LEU A 87 4.96 -10.28 -1.05
C LEU A 87 3.59 -10.88 -1.35
N VAL A 88 3.17 -10.91 -2.63
CA VAL A 88 1.90 -11.54 -3.04
C VAL A 88 1.93 -13.03 -2.73
N LYS A 89 3.03 -13.72 -3.05
CA LYS A 89 3.16 -15.15 -2.79
C LYS A 89 3.22 -15.45 -1.28
N MET A 90 3.88 -14.60 -0.49
CA MET A 90 3.88 -14.69 0.97
C MET A 90 2.48 -14.57 1.56
N GLN A 91 1.67 -13.63 1.06
CA GLN A 91 0.29 -13.45 1.48
C GLN A 91 -0.57 -14.68 1.12
N HIS A 92 -0.31 -15.33 -0.02
CA HIS A 92 -0.95 -16.60 -0.37
C HIS A 92 -0.62 -17.73 0.63
N TYR A 93 0.59 -17.73 1.19
CA TYR A 93 1.00 -18.65 2.27
C TYR A 93 0.53 -18.21 3.67
N GLY A 94 -0.28 -17.16 3.78
CA GLY A 94 -0.83 -16.67 5.04
C GLY A 94 0.12 -15.81 5.86
N LEU A 95 1.26 -15.37 5.29
CA LEU A 95 2.13 -14.41 5.95
C LEU A 95 1.47 -13.03 5.94
N PRO A 96 1.37 -12.33 7.09
CA PRO A 96 0.91 -10.95 7.11
C PRO A 96 1.93 -10.05 6.41
N THR A 97 1.47 -9.26 5.43
CA THR A 97 2.31 -8.32 4.66
C THR A 97 1.74 -6.89 4.73
N LYS A 98 2.49 -5.92 4.23
CA LYS A 98 2.00 -4.53 4.02
C LYS A 98 0.96 -4.41 2.91
N LEU A 99 0.70 -5.47 2.15
CA LEU A 99 -0.28 -5.44 1.07
C LEU A 99 -1.70 -5.41 1.63
N LEU A 100 -2.55 -4.63 0.97
CA LEU A 100 -3.96 -4.49 1.29
C LEU A 100 -4.77 -4.86 0.06
N ASP A 101 -5.53 -5.95 0.15
CA ASP A 101 -6.40 -6.38 -0.95
C ASP A 101 -7.52 -5.36 -1.22
N LEU A 102 -7.60 -4.90 -2.46
CA LEU A 102 -8.67 -4.04 -2.98
C LEU A 102 -9.19 -4.65 -4.27
N THR A 103 -10.48 -4.47 -4.53
CA THR A 103 -11.12 -4.92 -5.77
C THR A 103 -11.87 -3.79 -6.46
N THR A 104 -11.86 -3.76 -7.79
CA THR A 104 -12.71 -2.85 -8.56
C THR A 104 -14.12 -3.40 -8.75
N ASN A 105 -14.34 -4.68 -8.43
CA ASN A 105 -15.65 -5.32 -8.55
C ASN A 105 -16.42 -5.23 -7.22
N PRO A 106 -17.53 -4.48 -7.16
CA PRO A 106 -18.31 -4.33 -5.93
C PRO A 106 -18.93 -5.64 -5.45
N LEU A 107 -19.17 -6.62 -6.32
CA LEU A 107 -19.74 -7.91 -5.92
C LEU A 107 -18.71 -8.82 -5.22
N ILE A 108 -17.43 -8.70 -5.57
CA ILE A 108 -16.34 -9.40 -4.87
C ILE A 108 -16.23 -8.85 -3.44
N ALA A 109 -16.31 -7.53 -3.27
CA ALA A 109 -16.32 -6.93 -1.93
C ALA A 109 -17.55 -7.36 -1.12
N LEU A 110 -18.73 -7.44 -1.74
CA LEU A 110 -19.94 -7.94 -1.09
C LEU A 110 -19.78 -9.40 -0.63
N TYR A 111 -19.18 -10.25 -1.46
CA TYR A 111 -18.89 -11.64 -1.10
C TYR A 111 -18.04 -11.72 0.17
N PHE A 112 -16.91 -11.00 0.23
CA PHE A 112 -16.04 -10.98 1.41
C PHE A 112 -16.72 -10.38 2.65
N ALA A 113 -17.61 -9.39 2.48
CA ALA A 113 -18.38 -8.83 3.59
C ALA A 113 -19.39 -9.83 4.18
N CYS A 114 -19.81 -10.84 3.41
CA CYS A 114 -20.78 -11.85 3.86
C CYS A 114 -20.13 -13.19 4.26
N GLU A 115 -18.88 -13.45 3.86
CA GLU A 115 -18.22 -14.76 3.99
C GLU A 115 -18.16 -15.29 5.44
N TYR A 116 -17.91 -14.43 6.42
CA TYR A 116 -17.71 -14.86 7.82
C TYR A 116 -19.01 -15.33 8.51
N GLN A 117 -20.18 -14.90 8.02
CA GLN A 117 -21.48 -15.31 8.57
C GLN A 117 -21.78 -16.80 8.34
N VAL A 118 -21.06 -17.46 7.43
CA VAL A 118 -21.25 -18.88 7.11
C VAL A 118 -20.62 -19.80 8.16
N TYR A 119 -19.54 -19.36 8.83
CA TYR A 119 -18.75 -20.21 9.74
C TYR A 119 -18.98 -19.93 11.22
N SER A 120 -19.44 -18.72 11.58
CA SER A 120 -19.74 -18.33 12.97
C SER A 120 -21.23 -18.45 13.27
N ARG A 121 -21.64 -19.59 13.85
CA ARG A 121 -23.03 -19.88 14.25
C ARG A 121 -23.58 -19.00 15.39
N SER A 122 -22.75 -18.19 16.05
CA SER A 122 -23.11 -17.54 17.33
C SER A 122 -23.21 -16.02 17.31
N ASN A 123 -22.73 -15.30 16.27
CA ASN A 123 -22.90 -13.85 16.19
C ASN A 123 -23.22 -13.42 14.75
N LYS A 124 -24.41 -12.84 14.55
CA LYS A 124 -24.77 -12.10 13.34
C LYS A 124 -24.04 -10.77 13.35
N GLU A 125 -22.74 -10.79 13.04
CA GLU A 125 -21.98 -9.56 12.90
C GLU A 125 -22.33 -8.87 11.58
N THR A 126 -22.49 -7.55 11.64
CA THR A 126 -22.71 -6.71 10.46
C THR A 126 -21.37 -6.54 9.75
N GLY A 127 -21.29 -7.01 8.51
CA GLY A 127 -20.20 -6.70 7.60
C GLY A 127 -20.30 -5.26 7.10
N GLU A 128 -19.17 -4.72 6.63
CA GLU A 128 -19.10 -3.41 6.00
C GLU A 128 -18.41 -3.51 4.64
N ILE A 129 -18.74 -2.59 3.75
CA ILE A 129 -18.07 -2.45 2.46
C ILE A 129 -17.52 -1.05 2.40
N ILE A 130 -16.20 -0.96 2.30
CA ILE A 130 -15.49 0.30 2.22
C ILE A 130 -15.29 0.65 0.76
N VAL A 131 -15.66 1.88 0.40
CA VAL A 131 -15.49 2.43 -0.95
C VAL A 131 -14.42 3.51 -0.91
N LEU A 132 -13.35 3.32 -1.68
CA LEU A 132 -12.23 4.26 -1.80
C LEU A 132 -12.31 4.94 -3.17
N SER A 133 -12.37 6.27 -3.19
CA SER A 133 -12.18 7.04 -4.42
C SER A 133 -10.72 7.44 -4.53
N ILE A 134 -10.01 6.86 -5.50
CA ILE A 134 -8.58 7.12 -5.71
C ILE A 134 -8.40 7.86 -7.04
N PRO A 135 -7.73 9.02 -7.07
CA PRO A 135 -7.46 9.72 -8.33
C PRO A 135 -6.69 8.83 -9.30
N THR A 136 -7.17 8.72 -10.55
CA THR A 136 -6.63 7.76 -11.53
C THR A 136 -5.15 8.00 -11.83
N TYR A 137 -4.67 9.25 -11.78
CA TYR A 137 -3.25 9.60 -11.99
C TYR A 137 -2.31 9.12 -10.86
N SER A 138 -2.85 8.85 -9.67
CA SER A 138 -2.09 8.38 -8.51
C SER A 138 -1.87 6.86 -8.54
N ILE A 139 -2.70 6.13 -9.29
CA ILE A 139 -2.61 4.68 -9.43
C ILE A 139 -1.33 4.33 -10.18
N LYS A 140 -0.51 3.45 -9.60
CA LYS A 140 0.73 2.96 -10.19
C LYS A 140 0.55 1.52 -10.63
N HIS A 141 1.17 1.18 -11.75
CA HIS A 141 1.21 -0.19 -12.26
C HIS A 141 2.33 -0.99 -11.58
N TYR A 142 2.22 -2.31 -11.64
CA TYR A 142 3.15 -3.25 -10.99
C TYR A 142 4.61 -3.08 -11.44
N ASP A 143 4.82 -2.60 -12.67
CA ASP A 143 6.12 -2.32 -13.27
C ASP A 143 6.68 -0.95 -12.89
N SER A 144 5.94 -0.15 -12.09
CA SER A 144 6.39 1.16 -11.66
C SER A 144 7.54 1.09 -10.65
N ASP A 145 8.47 2.03 -10.78
CA ASP A 145 9.60 2.22 -9.88
C ASP A 145 9.17 2.46 -8.43
N THR A 146 8.08 3.20 -8.23
CA THR A 146 7.50 3.41 -6.91
C THR A 146 7.12 2.08 -6.26
N ILE A 147 6.44 1.20 -6.98
CA ILE A 147 6.00 -0.09 -6.45
C ILE A 147 7.20 -0.97 -6.07
N SER A 148 8.24 -1.00 -6.92
CA SER A 148 9.47 -1.73 -6.61
C SER A 148 10.15 -1.21 -5.33
N ILE A 149 10.22 0.11 -5.16
CA ILE A 149 10.76 0.71 -3.93
C ILE A 149 9.95 0.25 -2.72
N LEU A 150 8.63 0.42 -2.75
CA LEU A 150 7.77 0.11 -1.61
C LEU A 150 7.79 -1.36 -1.24
N ALA A 151 7.81 -2.24 -2.23
CA ALA A 151 7.91 -3.67 -1.99
C ALA A 151 9.27 -4.06 -1.37
N ASN A 152 10.37 -3.41 -1.76
CA ASN A 152 11.69 -3.70 -1.21
C ASN A 152 11.88 -3.18 0.22
N ILE A 153 11.07 -2.22 0.69
CA ILE A 153 11.07 -1.79 2.10
C ILE A 153 10.83 -2.99 3.03
N ALA A 154 9.99 -3.96 2.65
CA ALA A 154 9.71 -5.15 3.46
C ALA A 154 10.95 -6.05 3.73
N LYS A 155 12.03 -5.89 2.96
CA LYS A 155 13.29 -6.63 3.14
C LYS A 155 14.24 -5.96 4.14
N CYS A 156 14.00 -4.69 4.45
CA CYS A 156 14.87 -3.88 5.31
C CYS A 156 14.41 -3.99 6.77
N LYS A 157 15.34 -3.84 7.72
CA LYS A 157 14.98 -3.76 9.14
C LYS A 157 14.28 -2.44 9.43
N GLU A 158 13.39 -2.39 10.41
CA GLU A 158 12.74 -1.13 10.80
C GLU A 158 13.75 -0.05 11.22
N GLU A 159 14.80 -0.45 11.95
CA GLU A 159 15.93 0.42 12.31
C GLU A 159 16.69 0.94 11.08
N GLU A 160 16.74 0.16 10.01
CA GLU A 160 17.33 0.53 8.72
C GLU A 160 16.37 1.36 7.85
N ILE A 161 15.07 1.36 8.15
CA ILE A 161 14.03 2.15 7.49
C ILE A 161 13.69 3.41 8.30
N SER A 162 14.23 3.55 9.53
CA SER A 162 14.20 4.78 10.33
C SER A 162 15.07 5.87 9.69
N ILE A 163 14.77 6.17 8.43
CA ILE A 163 15.11 7.38 7.74
C ILE A 163 14.42 8.44 8.58
N ASN A 164 15.19 9.02 9.49
CA ASN A 164 14.81 10.16 10.28
C ASN A 164 14.69 11.33 9.29
N LEU A 165 13.63 11.30 8.48
CA LEU A 165 13.12 12.47 7.81
C LEU A 165 12.88 13.43 8.97
N ASN A 166 13.62 14.51 8.97
CA ASN A 166 13.47 15.59 9.92
C ASN A 166 12.09 16.22 9.67
N PHE A 167 11.03 15.52 10.08
CA PHE A 167 9.61 15.82 9.87
C PHE A 167 9.22 17.12 10.58
N GLY A 168 10.06 17.60 11.50
CA GLY A 168 9.90 18.87 12.19
C GLY A 168 9.91 20.12 11.29
N LYS A 169 10.31 20.01 10.00
CA LYS A 169 10.29 21.14 9.06
C LYS A 169 9.25 21.03 7.93
N TRP A 170 8.55 19.90 7.81
CA TRP A 170 7.68 19.59 6.65
C TRP A 170 6.28 19.14 7.07
N MET A 171 5.70 19.80 8.08
CA MET A 171 4.32 19.64 8.51
C MET A 171 3.36 20.43 7.60
N THR A 172 3.17 19.97 6.37
CA THR A 172 1.96 20.32 5.62
C THR A 172 1.52 19.12 4.82
N THR A 173 0.25 18.75 4.99
CA THR A 173 -0.49 17.64 4.39
C THR A 173 -0.50 17.58 2.85
N ASP A 174 0.33 18.38 2.19
CA ASP A 174 0.49 18.39 0.74
C ASP A 174 1.98 18.36 0.37
N PHE A 175 2.62 17.19 0.51
CA PHE A 175 3.94 16.98 -0.10
C PHE A 175 3.89 17.24 -1.62
N HIS A 176 2.71 17.04 -2.24
CA HIS A 176 2.45 17.34 -3.64
C HIS A 176 2.46 18.86 -3.94
N ASN A 177 1.94 19.70 -3.04
CA ASN A 177 1.98 21.16 -3.21
C ASN A 177 3.35 21.73 -2.81
N GLY A 178 4.05 21.16 -1.82
CA GLY A 178 5.40 21.58 -1.44
C GLY A 178 6.48 21.30 -2.50
N PHE A 179 6.23 20.32 -3.39
CA PHE A 179 7.12 19.95 -4.51
C PHE A 179 7.15 20.98 -5.64
N VAL A 180 6.06 21.75 -5.82
CA VAL A 180 5.87 22.66 -6.96
C VAL A 180 6.56 24.01 -6.74
N PHE A 181 6.89 24.38 -5.49
CA PHE A 181 7.32 25.74 -5.14
C PHE A 181 8.78 25.88 -4.67
N LYS A 182 9.59 24.81 -4.64
CA LYS A 182 10.99 24.90 -4.19
C LYS A 182 12.00 24.95 -5.34
N LYS A 183 13.05 25.75 -5.15
CA LYS A 183 14.17 25.92 -6.10
C LYS A 183 14.96 24.61 -6.26
N ASP A 184 15.37 24.29 -7.48
CA ASP A 184 16.10 23.06 -7.85
C ASP A 184 17.40 22.82 -7.03
N GLU A 185 18.03 23.87 -6.49
CA GLU A 185 19.30 23.79 -5.76
C GLU A 185 19.15 23.18 -4.35
N GLU A 186 18.16 23.61 -3.55
CA GLU A 186 17.90 23.01 -2.22
C GLU A 186 17.50 21.53 -2.33
N PHE A 187 16.86 21.16 -3.44
CA PHE A 187 16.46 19.79 -3.73
C PHE A 187 17.65 18.89 -4.09
N LYS A 188 18.68 19.46 -4.72
CA LYS A 188 19.89 18.74 -5.09
C LYS A 188 20.69 18.36 -3.85
N GLU A 189 20.91 19.32 -2.95
CA GLU A 189 21.61 19.08 -1.68
C GLU A 189 20.87 18.06 -0.80
N TYR A 190 19.54 18.17 -0.72
CA TYR A 190 18.72 17.20 0.00
C TYR A 190 18.81 15.79 -0.61
N ARG A 191 18.71 15.66 -1.93
CA ARG A 191 18.85 14.37 -2.62
C ARG A 191 20.23 13.76 -2.46
N GLU A 192 21.28 14.58 -2.44
CA GLU A 192 22.65 14.14 -2.16
C GLU A 192 22.77 13.64 -0.71
N SER A 193 22.22 14.37 0.27
CA SER A 193 22.22 13.95 1.68
C SER A 193 21.42 12.65 1.90
N PHE A 194 20.30 12.48 1.21
CA PHE A 194 19.46 11.28 1.27
C PHE A 194 20.15 10.08 0.61
N ASN A 195 20.75 10.25 -0.57
CA ASN A 195 21.52 9.20 -1.24
C ASN A 195 22.82 8.85 -0.48
N ALA A 196 23.33 9.74 0.38
CA ALA A 196 24.49 9.46 1.21
C ALA A 196 24.18 8.50 2.37
N LEU A 197 22.91 8.34 2.76
CA LEU A 197 22.50 7.41 3.81
C LEU A 197 22.80 5.97 3.40
N GLY A 198 23.58 5.24 4.21
CA GLY A 198 23.93 3.84 3.94
C GLY A 198 22.71 2.94 3.78
N GLN A 199 21.63 3.24 4.52
CA GLN A 199 20.34 2.58 4.43
C GLN A 199 19.71 2.69 3.03
N ILE A 200 19.71 3.90 2.46
CA ILE A 200 19.19 4.15 1.11
C ILE A 200 20.04 3.45 0.05
N LYS A 201 21.37 3.40 0.23
CA LYS A 201 22.25 2.66 -0.67
C LYS A 201 21.97 1.16 -0.66
N LEU A 202 21.70 0.57 0.51
CA LEU A 202 21.29 -0.84 0.63
C LEU A 202 19.96 -1.11 -0.08
N LEU A 203 18.97 -0.24 0.14
CA LEU A 203 17.67 -0.34 -0.53
C LEU A 203 17.80 -0.18 -2.06
N LEU A 204 18.57 0.80 -2.53
CA LEU A 204 18.86 0.99 -3.96
C LEU A 204 19.61 -0.20 -4.55
N HIS A 205 20.54 -0.80 -3.81
CA HIS A 205 21.21 -2.02 -4.22
C HIS A 205 20.22 -3.18 -4.39
N GLN A 206 19.31 -3.39 -3.42
CA GLN A 206 18.29 -4.43 -3.53
C GLN A 206 17.35 -4.21 -4.73
N ILE A 207 16.93 -2.97 -4.98
CA ILE A 207 16.11 -2.63 -6.15
C ILE A 207 16.91 -2.83 -7.45
N SER A 208 18.22 -2.52 -7.45
CA SER A 208 19.07 -2.69 -8.63
C SER A 208 19.20 -4.16 -9.08
N LEU A 209 19.06 -5.11 -8.15
CA LEU A 209 19.02 -6.54 -8.46
C LEU A 209 17.75 -6.95 -9.22
N GLU A 210 16.66 -6.20 -9.06
CA GLU A 210 15.39 -6.43 -9.77
C GLU A 210 15.30 -5.60 -11.05
N LYS A 211 15.83 -4.37 -11.03
CA LYS A 211 15.74 -3.39 -12.10
C LYS A 211 17.10 -2.73 -12.35
N ASN A 212 17.77 -3.16 -13.41
CA ASN A 212 19.12 -2.71 -13.79
C ASN A 212 19.26 -1.20 -14.04
N HIS A 213 18.16 -0.46 -14.24
CA HIS A 213 18.20 1.00 -14.43
C HIS A 213 18.29 1.80 -13.12
N PHE A 214 18.12 1.15 -11.96
CA PHE A 214 18.47 1.75 -10.68
C PHE A 214 19.96 1.57 -10.42
N PHE A 215 20.72 2.66 -10.47
CA PHE A 215 22.12 2.64 -10.06
C PHE A 215 22.20 2.68 -8.53
N ALA A 216 23.04 1.81 -7.95
CA ALA A 216 23.24 1.72 -6.50
C ALA A 216 23.59 3.06 -5.83
N ASP A 217 24.14 4.00 -6.61
CA ASP A 217 24.64 5.30 -6.12
C ASP A 217 23.72 6.50 -6.46
N ASN A 218 22.63 6.32 -7.22
CA ASN A 218 21.82 7.47 -7.66
C ASN A 218 20.33 7.13 -7.88
N CYS A 219 19.49 7.40 -6.88
CA CYS A 219 18.03 7.34 -7.02
C CYS A 219 17.55 8.38 -8.03
N PRO A 220 16.93 8.04 -9.17
CA PRO A 220 16.46 9.00 -10.18
C PRO A 220 15.53 10.07 -9.60
N LYS A 221 15.54 11.32 -10.12
CA LYS A 221 14.66 12.42 -9.65
C LYS A 221 13.18 11.99 -9.56
N ARG A 222 12.73 11.14 -10.50
CA ARG A 222 11.35 10.61 -10.54
C ARG A 222 11.06 9.66 -9.36
N SER A 223 12.01 8.80 -9.03
CA SER A 223 11.87 7.76 -7.99
C SER A 223 12.13 8.31 -6.57
N PHE A 224 12.91 9.40 -6.48
CA PHE A 224 13.18 10.11 -5.23
C PHE A 224 11.91 10.68 -4.59
N THR A 225 11.02 11.24 -5.42
CA THR A 225 9.72 11.76 -4.99
C THR A 225 8.87 10.67 -4.34
N SER A 226 8.86 9.47 -4.94
CA SER A 226 8.14 8.33 -4.37
C SER A 226 8.79 7.76 -3.09
N MET A 227 10.12 7.78 -2.97
CA MET A 227 10.78 7.38 -1.73
C MET A 227 10.44 8.35 -0.59
N CYS A 228 10.50 9.66 -0.84
CA CYS A 228 10.23 10.68 0.17
C CYS A 228 8.76 10.80 0.59
N CYS A 229 7.81 10.42 -0.26
CA CYS A 229 6.38 10.45 0.08
C CYS A 229 5.91 9.21 0.84
N THR A 230 6.74 8.17 0.96
CA THR A 230 6.32 6.87 1.54
C THR A 230 7.13 6.43 2.76
N CYS A 231 8.18 7.17 3.10
CA CYS A 231 8.85 7.12 4.40
C CYS A 231 8.27 8.23 5.28
#